data_AF-A0A1K1M058-F1
#
_entry.id   AF-A0A1K1M058-F1
#
_cell.length_a   1.000
_cell.length_b   1.000
_cell.length_c   1.000
_cell.angle_alpha   90.00
_cell.angle_beta   90.00
_cell.angle_gamma   90.00
#
_symmetry.space_group_name_H-M   'P 1'
#
loop_
_entity.id
_entity.type
_entity.pdbx_description
1 polymer ?
#
loop_
_entity_poly.entity_id
_entity_poly.type
_entity_poly.pdbx_seq_one_letter_code
_entity_poly.pdbx_strand_id
1 'polypeptide(L)'
;MITNPRLSTEIRGYNRAYRSPKTRIGVGFRTYGYTAGNRAKQGLYHKWEFTYDAARNVYVCPQKQELPYRTTDRNGYRHYVSDSKVCSSCPMLQKCTRSRNRRKIVTRHIWEASKENVRANRLSKSGKRLYRKRKETIERSFADAKQLHGFRYCRLRGLRNVTEQALMTAAVQNMKKIAFHLERKAKEA
;
A
#
# COMPACT_ATOMS: atom_id res chain seq x y z
N MET A 1 2.55 21.80 -39.49
CA MET A 1 2.22 22.53 -38.24
C MET A 1 0.72 22.44 -38.04
N ILE A 2 0.26 21.59 -37.11
CA ILE A 2 -1.13 21.58 -36.67
C ILE A 2 -1.09 21.55 -35.15
N THR A 3 -1.32 22.70 -34.55
CA THR A 3 -1.45 22.93 -33.12
C THR A 3 -2.80 22.39 -32.66
N ASN A 4 -2.81 21.32 -31.85
CA ASN A 4 -4.02 20.85 -31.17
C ASN A 4 -3.96 21.23 -29.67
N PRO A 5 -4.72 22.25 -29.23
CA PRO A 5 -4.67 22.81 -27.87
C PRO A 5 -5.61 22.07 -26.90
N ARG A 6 -5.39 20.77 -26.67
CA ARG A 6 -6.12 19.99 -25.65
C ARG A 6 -5.21 19.14 -24.75
N LEU A 7 -4.01 19.61 -24.47
CA LEU A 7 -3.07 19.01 -23.51
C LEU A 7 -3.00 19.81 -22.21
N SER A 8 -4.09 19.91 -21.43
CA SER A 8 -4.01 20.57 -20.12
C SER A 8 -4.86 19.98 -18.99
N THR A 9 -5.61 18.89 -19.18
CA THR A 9 -6.54 18.42 -18.14
C THR A 9 -6.59 16.90 -17.93
N GLU A 10 -5.47 16.18 -17.87
CA GLU A 10 -5.54 14.73 -17.54
C GLU A 10 -4.42 14.17 -16.63
N ILE A 11 -3.86 14.97 -15.73
CA ILE A 11 -2.94 14.48 -14.67
C ILE A 11 -3.67 14.20 -13.33
N ARG A 12 -4.99 14.44 -13.23
CA ARG A 12 -5.76 14.32 -11.97
C ARG A 12 -6.46 12.98 -11.70
N GLY A 13 -6.14 11.92 -12.45
CA GLY A 13 -6.91 10.65 -12.41
C GLY A 13 -6.25 9.39 -11.82
N TYR A 14 -4.96 9.38 -11.48
CA TYR A 14 -4.24 8.13 -11.14
C TYR A 14 -4.40 7.63 -9.68
N ASN A 15 -5.51 7.95 -9.01
CA ASN A 15 -5.80 7.54 -7.64
C ASN A 15 -7.24 7.01 -7.44
N ARG A 16 -7.82 6.32 -8.43
CA ARG A 16 -9.00 5.48 -8.17
C ARG A 16 -8.52 4.07 -7.80
N ALA A 17 -8.46 3.83 -6.49
CA ALA A 17 -8.20 2.51 -5.94
C ALA A 17 -9.25 1.52 -6.45
N TYR A 18 -8.84 0.62 -7.36
CA TYR A 18 -9.63 -0.58 -7.62
C TYR A 18 -9.65 -1.39 -6.32
N ARG A 19 -10.82 -1.49 -5.71
CA ARG A 19 -11.12 -2.41 -4.61
C ARG A 19 -11.09 -3.83 -5.20
N SER A 20 -9.90 -4.37 -5.45
CA SER A 20 -9.78 -5.77 -5.88
C SER A 20 -10.15 -6.66 -4.68
N PRO A 21 -11.20 -7.48 -4.76
CA PRO A 21 -11.54 -8.42 -3.70
C PRO A 21 -10.42 -9.48 -3.64
N LYS A 22 -9.58 -9.44 -2.59
CA LYS A 22 -8.59 -10.47 -2.22
C LYS A 22 -8.05 -11.29 -3.40
N THR A 23 -7.55 -10.65 -4.46
CA THR A 23 -7.00 -11.37 -5.61
C THR A 23 -5.56 -11.77 -5.26
N ARG A 24 -5.41 -13.03 -4.84
CA ARG A 24 -4.13 -13.73 -4.70
C ARG A 24 -3.62 -14.05 -6.13
N ILE A 25 -3.25 -13.03 -6.89
CA ILE A 25 -2.55 -13.22 -8.18
C ILE A 25 -1.16 -13.75 -7.83
N GLY A 26 -0.85 -14.96 -8.29
CA GLY A 26 0.40 -15.70 -8.08
C GLY A 26 1.60 -15.11 -8.82
N VAL A 27 1.74 -13.79 -8.80
CA VAL A 27 2.99 -13.08 -9.11
C VAL A 27 3.25 -12.27 -7.86
N GLY A 28 4.24 -12.70 -7.06
CA GLY A 28 4.47 -12.30 -5.65
C GLY A 28 4.79 -10.83 -5.37
N PHE A 29 4.27 -9.88 -6.16
CA PHE A 29 4.29 -8.46 -5.82
C PHE A 29 3.01 -8.10 -5.09
N ARG A 30 3.00 -8.24 -3.75
CA ARG A 30 2.01 -7.55 -2.92
C ARG A 30 2.22 -6.05 -3.08
N THR A 31 1.42 -5.40 -3.91
CA THR A 31 1.39 -3.95 -3.97
C THR A 31 0.69 -3.45 -2.73
N TYR A 32 1.44 -2.89 -1.78
CA TYR A 32 0.89 -2.14 -0.66
C TYR A 32 0.34 -0.81 -1.21
N GLY A 33 -0.87 -0.85 -1.75
CA GLY A 33 -1.59 0.36 -2.12
C GLY A 33 -1.80 1.23 -0.90
N TYR A 34 -1.46 2.52 -0.99
CA TYR A 34 -1.81 3.49 0.04
C TYR A 34 -3.31 3.77 -0.07
N THR A 35 -4.10 3.18 0.82
CA THR A 35 -5.47 3.64 1.04
C THR A 35 -5.38 4.83 1.99
N ALA A 36 -6.03 5.95 1.64
CA ALA A 36 -6.23 7.02 2.61
C ALA A 36 -6.94 6.39 3.83
N GLY A 37 -6.29 6.45 4.99
CA GLY A 37 -6.87 5.91 6.23
C GLY A 37 -8.23 6.56 6.49
N ASN A 38 -9.14 5.83 7.15
CA ASN A 38 -10.39 6.43 7.61
C ASN A 38 -10.06 7.72 8.38
N ARG A 39 -10.69 8.83 7.99
CA ARG A 39 -10.55 10.10 8.71
C ARG A 39 -10.94 9.84 10.17
N ALA A 40 -10.06 10.24 11.09
CA ALA A 40 -10.43 10.20 12.50
C ALA A 40 -11.66 11.08 12.71
N LYS A 41 -12.51 10.68 13.66
CA LYS A 41 -13.63 11.51 14.07
C LYS A 41 -13.08 12.85 14.56
N GLN A 42 -13.64 13.95 14.07
CA GLN A 42 -13.19 15.31 14.42
C GLN A 42 -13.15 15.47 15.95
N GLY A 43 -12.08 16.07 16.46
CA GLY A 43 -11.88 16.36 17.88
C GLY A 43 -11.31 15.20 18.74
N LEU A 44 -11.05 14.02 18.17
CA LEU A 44 -10.37 12.93 18.88
C LEU A 44 -8.91 12.77 18.47
N TYR A 45 -8.08 12.30 19.41
CA TYR A 45 -6.70 11.93 19.14
C TYR A 45 -6.60 10.87 18.04
N HIS A 46 -5.73 11.18 17.09
CA HIS A 46 -5.39 10.33 15.97
C HIS A 46 -4.44 9.22 16.40
N LYS A 47 -4.39 8.13 15.63
CA LYS A 47 -3.49 6.99 15.89
C LYS A 47 -2.01 7.38 15.92
N TRP A 48 -1.59 8.37 15.13
CA TRP A 48 -0.19 8.79 15.03
C TRP A 48 0.33 9.54 16.26
N GLU A 49 -0.58 10.02 17.13
CA GLU A 49 -0.22 10.62 18.43
C GLU A 49 0.09 9.56 19.50
N PHE A 50 -0.21 8.28 19.21
CA PHE A 50 0.17 7.15 20.06
C PHE A 50 1.46 6.55 19.53
N THR A 51 2.50 6.58 20.35
CA THR A 51 3.82 6.05 19.98
C THR A 51 3.87 4.56 20.28
N TYR A 52 4.38 3.76 19.34
CA TYR A 52 4.59 2.33 19.58
C TYR A 52 6.00 2.07 20.06
N ASP A 53 6.12 1.41 21.21
CA ASP A 53 7.37 0.88 21.71
C ASP A 53 7.50 -0.58 21.27
N ALA A 54 8.46 -0.83 20.37
CA ALA A 54 8.71 -2.17 19.83
C ALA A 54 9.40 -3.11 20.82
N ALA A 55 10.21 -2.58 21.75
CA ALA A 55 10.95 -3.39 22.72
C ALA A 55 10.00 -4.00 23.75
N ARG A 56 9.04 -3.20 24.22
CA ARG A 56 8.06 -3.63 25.23
C ARG A 56 6.73 -4.08 24.65
N ASN A 57 6.55 -3.95 23.32
CA ASN A 57 5.31 -4.28 22.61
C ASN A 57 4.07 -3.59 23.23
N VAL A 58 4.19 -2.28 23.49
CA VAL A 58 3.13 -1.44 24.05
C VAL A 58 2.93 -0.19 23.22
N TYR A 59 1.72 0.38 23.28
CA TYR A 59 1.49 1.74 22.81
C TYR A 59 1.55 2.72 23.99
N VAL A 60 2.18 3.86 23.79
CA VAL A 60 2.24 4.95 24.77
C VAL A 60 1.36 6.09 24.30
N CYS A 61 0.46 6.55 25.17
CA CYS A 61 -0.42 7.67 24.88
C CYS A 61 0.29 9.02 25.09
N PRO A 62 -0.29 10.15 24.62
CA PRO A 62 0.27 11.49 24.85
C PRO A 62 0.47 11.85 26.33
N GLN A 63 -0.32 11.25 27.23
CA GLN A 63 -0.21 11.38 28.68
C GLN A 63 0.74 10.34 29.32
N LYS A 64 1.61 9.72 28.52
CA LYS A 64 2.63 8.73 28.92
C LYS A 64 2.09 7.44 29.56
N GLN A 65 0.79 7.16 29.43
CA GLN A 65 0.19 5.91 29.89
C GLN A 65 0.35 4.81 28.85
N GLU A 66 0.57 3.59 29.33
CA GLU A 66 0.79 2.42 28.50
C GLU A 66 -0.51 1.71 28.14
N LEU A 67 -0.59 1.25 26.90
CA LEU A 67 -1.66 0.44 26.35
C LEU A 67 -1.06 -0.93 26.01
N PRO A 68 -1.20 -1.92 26.91
CA PRO A 68 -0.70 -3.26 26.65
C PRO A 68 -1.50 -3.97 25.56
N TYR A 69 -0.85 -4.95 24.94
CA TYR A 69 -1.48 -5.88 24.02
C TYR A 69 -2.55 -6.71 24.74
N ARG A 70 -3.73 -6.87 24.11
CA ARG A 70 -4.84 -7.64 24.68
C ARG A 70 -5.15 -8.89 23.86
N THR A 71 -5.50 -8.72 22.59
CA THR A 71 -5.94 -9.82 21.71
C THR A 71 -5.65 -9.51 20.26
N THR A 72 -5.65 -10.54 19.41
CA THR A 72 -5.62 -10.42 17.96
C THR A 72 -6.95 -10.90 17.38
N ASP A 73 -7.57 -10.10 16.52
CA ASP A 73 -8.78 -10.48 15.79
C ASP A 73 -8.47 -11.46 14.64
N ARG A 74 -9.47 -12.21 14.18
CA ARG A 74 -9.38 -13.13 13.03
C ARG A 74 -8.92 -12.44 11.74
N ASN A 75 -9.16 -11.13 11.64
CA ASN A 75 -8.71 -10.28 10.54
C ASN A 75 -7.23 -9.88 10.63
N GLY A 76 -6.50 -10.31 11.66
CA GLY A 76 -5.07 -10.03 11.83
C GLY A 76 -4.75 -8.65 12.42
N TYR A 77 -5.67 -8.08 13.19
CA TYR A 77 -5.46 -6.83 13.94
C TYR A 77 -5.16 -7.13 15.40
N ARG A 78 -4.03 -6.62 15.89
CA ARG A 78 -3.66 -6.62 17.30
C ARG A 78 -4.33 -5.44 17.99
N HIS A 79 -5.01 -5.70 19.10
CA HIS A 79 -5.69 -4.72 19.92
C HIS A 79 -4.86 -4.37 21.15
N TYR A 80 -4.57 -3.09 21.31
CA TYR A 80 -3.91 -2.52 22.49
C TYR A 80 -4.93 -1.69 23.24
N VAL A 81 -5.08 -1.93 24.53
CA VAL A 81 -6.21 -1.39 25.29
C VAL A 81 -5.73 -0.69 26.54
N SER A 82 -6.23 0.52 26.78
CA SER A 82 -5.95 1.25 28.01
C SER A 82 -6.72 0.68 29.21
N ASP A 83 -6.19 0.92 30.40
CA ASP A 83 -6.92 0.69 31.65
C ASP A 83 -8.00 1.76 31.85
N SER A 84 -9.23 1.32 32.11
CA SER A 84 -10.38 2.18 32.40
C SER A 84 -10.22 2.98 33.69
N LYS A 85 -9.58 2.41 34.72
CA LYS A 85 -9.43 3.07 36.02
C LYS A 85 -8.54 4.29 35.90
N VAL A 86 -7.38 4.11 35.26
CA VAL A 86 -6.41 5.18 34.99
C VAL A 86 -6.97 6.22 34.01
N CYS A 87 -7.69 5.78 32.97
CA CYS A 87 -8.28 6.70 32.01
C CYS A 87 -9.46 7.51 32.59
N SER A 88 -10.15 7.01 33.62
CA SER A 88 -11.28 7.71 34.22
C SER A 88 -10.88 9.00 34.93
N SER A 89 -9.66 9.08 35.47
CA SER A 89 -9.12 10.28 36.12
C SER A 89 -8.33 11.19 35.15
N CYS A 90 -8.25 10.83 33.86
CA CYS A 90 -7.42 11.56 32.91
C CYS A 90 -8.10 12.88 32.45
N PRO A 91 -7.42 14.04 32.54
CA PRO A 91 -7.98 15.32 32.13
C PRO A 91 -8.27 15.40 30.63
N MET A 92 -7.59 14.59 29.82
CA MET A 92 -7.74 14.56 28.35
C MET A 92 -8.69 13.47 27.85
N LEU A 93 -9.50 12.87 28.74
CA LEU A 93 -10.40 11.77 28.38
C LEU A 93 -11.36 12.13 27.24
N GLN A 94 -11.93 13.34 27.25
CA GLN A 94 -12.86 13.84 26.23
C GLN A 94 -12.25 13.88 24.82
N LYS A 95 -10.95 14.20 24.73
CA LYS A 95 -10.19 14.19 23.47
C LYS A 95 -9.67 12.79 23.10
N CYS A 96 -9.57 11.88 24.06
CA CYS A 96 -9.00 10.55 23.84
C CYS A 96 -10.01 9.51 23.33
N THR A 97 -11.18 9.39 23.98
CA THR A 97 -12.19 8.38 23.65
C THR A 97 -13.60 8.86 23.99
N ARG A 98 -14.58 8.48 23.16
CA ARG A 98 -16.02 8.65 23.43
C ARG A 98 -16.68 7.37 23.93
N SER A 99 -15.88 6.35 24.29
CA SER A 99 -16.39 5.07 24.78
C SER A 99 -17.03 5.23 26.16
N ARG A 100 -18.21 4.62 26.36
CA ARG A 100 -18.87 4.53 27.67
C ARG A 100 -17.97 3.91 28.74
N ASN A 101 -17.14 2.94 28.35
CA ASN A 101 -16.26 2.22 29.26
C ASN A 101 -14.97 3.00 29.59
N ARG A 102 -14.82 4.25 29.08
CA ARG A 102 -13.64 5.11 29.29
C ARG A 102 -12.31 4.44 28.90
N ARG A 103 -12.36 3.52 27.93
CA ARG A 103 -11.18 2.80 27.39
C ARG A 103 -10.87 3.26 25.98
N LYS A 104 -9.57 3.38 25.69
CA LYS A 104 -9.04 3.58 24.34
C LYS A 104 -8.58 2.24 23.80
N ILE A 105 -8.93 1.95 22.55
CA ILE A 105 -8.45 0.79 21.81
C ILE A 105 -7.66 1.30 20.61
N VAL A 106 -6.39 0.92 20.53
CA VAL A 106 -5.52 1.17 19.37
C VAL A 106 -5.31 -0.14 18.64
N THR A 107 -5.54 -0.14 17.33
CA THR A 107 -5.35 -1.34 16.50
C THR A 107 -4.09 -1.24 15.66
N ARG A 108 -3.29 -2.29 15.65
CA ARG A 108 -2.09 -2.43 14.80
C ARG A 108 -2.22 -3.70 13.98
N HIS A 109 -2.05 -3.60 12.66
CA HIS A 109 -2.08 -4.80 11.83
C HIS A 109 -0.81 -5.65 12.07
N ILE A 110 -0.87 -6.98 11.96
CA ILE A 110 0.31 -7.85 12.11
C ILE A 110 1.46 -7.40 11.17
N TRP A 111 1.14 -7.16 9.89
CA TRP A 111 2.06 -6.61 8.88
C TRP A 111 2.40 -5.12 9.01
N GLU A 112 2.05 -4.42 10.10
CA GLU A 112 2.35 -2.98 10.21
C GLU A 112 3.85 -2.69 10.16
N ALA A 113 4.68 -3.51 10.82
CA ALA A 113 6.13 -3.36 10.79
C ALA A 113 6.69 -3.48 9.35
N SER A 114 6.20 -4.45 8.58
CA SER A 114 6.58 -4.59 7.17
C SER A 114 6.15 -3.38 6.33
N LYS A 115 4.97 -2.81 6.61
CA LYS A 115 4.50 -1.58 5.94
C LYS A 115 5.35 -0.36 6.29
N GLU A 116 5.74 -0.23 7.55
CA GLU A 116 6.66 0.81 8.05
C GLU A 116 8.01 0.71 7.34
N ASN A 117 8.58 -0.49 7.23
CA ASN A 117 9.83 -0.73 6.50
C ASN A 117 9.72 -0.35 5.00
N VAL A 118 8.65 -0.76 4.33
CA VAL A 118 8.40 -0.38 2.93
C VAL A 118 8.26 1.14 2.79
N ARG A 119 7.60 1.81 3.75
CA ARG A 119 7.46 3.27 3.75
C ARG A 119 8.82 3.96 3.95
N ALA A 120 9.63 3.48 4.89
CA ALA A 120 10.97 3.99 5.14
C ALA A 120 11.86 3.84 3.90
N ASN A 121 11.85 2.66 3.28
CA ASN A 121 12.56 2.42 2.03
C ASN A 121 12.10 3.39 0.92
N ARG A 122 10.79 3.56 0.72
CA ARG A 122 10.26 4.50 -0.28
C ARG A 122 10.74 5.94 -0.09
N LEU A 123 10.91 6.38 1.17
CA LEU A 123 11.36 7.73 1.50
C LEU A 123 12.90 7.89 1.43
N SER A 124 13.65 6.79 1.50
CA SER A 124 15.11 6.77 1.40
C SER A 124 15.61 7.31 0.05
N LYS A 125 16.87 7.76 0.00
CA LYS A 125 17.52 8.24 -1.24
C LYS A 125 17.55 7.14 -2.32
N SER A 126 17.91 5.91 -1.95
CA SER A 126 17.96 4.76 -2.86
C SER A 126 16.56 4.38 -3.36
N GLY A 127 15.55 4.36 -2.49
CA GLY A 127 14.17 4.09 -2.86
C GLY A 127 13.59 5.14 -3.79
N LYS A 128 13.85 6.44 -3.56
CA LYS A 128 13.45 7.53 -4.47
C LYS A 128 14.11 7.38 -5.85
N ARG A 129 15.40 7.04 -5.89
CA ARG A 129 16.13 6.79 -7.15
C ARG A 129 15.53 5.60 -7.91
N LEU A 130 15.27 4.49 -7.23
CA LEU A 130 14.63 3.32 -7.84
C LEU A 130 13.22 3.64 -8.33
N TYR A 131 12.44 4.38 -7.53
CA TYR A 131 11.08 4.81 -7.90
C TYR A 131 11.08 5.63 -9.20
N ARG A 132 12.05 6.55 -9.36
CA ARG A 132 12.21 7.32 -10.60
C ARG A 132 12.43 6.43 -11.83
N LYS A 133 13.20 5.34 -11.71
CA LYS A 133 13.46 4.39 -12.81
C LYS A 133 12.23 3.52 -13.17
N ARG A 134 11.24 3.39 -12.28
CA ARG A 134 10.04 2.57 -12.54
C ARG A 134 9.22 3.11 -13.71
N LYS A 135 9.14 4.44 -13.87
CA LYS A 135 8.40 5.08 -14.98
C LYS A 135 8.98 4.72 -16.35
N GLU A 136 10.30 4.54 -16.42
CA GLU A 136 11.02 4.26 -17.67
C GLU A 136 10.94 2.77 -18.05
N THR A 137 11.00 1.89 -17.04
CA THR A 137 11.17 0.44 -17.27
C THR A 137 9.85 -0.31 -17.07
N ILE A 138 9.34 -0.30 -15.84
CA ILE A 138 8.21 -1.12 -15.40
C ILE A 138 6.90 -0.59 -15.96
N GLU A 139 6.65 0.71 -15.85
CA GLU A 139 5.38 1.31 -16.31
C GLU A 139 5.23 1.20 -17.82
N ARG A 140 6.33 1.35 -18.58
CA ARG A 140 6.35 1.11 -20.03
C ARG A 140 5.99 -0.34 -20.36
N SER A 141 6.59 -1.31 -19.66
CA SER A 141 6.26 -2.73 -19.85
C SER A 141 4.78 -3.04 -19.56
N PHE A 142 4.19 -2.41 -18.54
CA PHE A 142 2.77 -2.55 -18.24
C PHE A 142 1.87 -1.86 -19.27
N ALA A 143 2.29 -0.71 -19.81
CA ALA A 143 1.58 -0.04 -20.88
C ALA A 143 1.55 -0.92 -22.14
N ASP A 144 2.68 -1.50 -22.53
CA ASP A 144 2.78 -2.41 -23.67
C ASP A 144 1.90 -3.66 -23.48
N ALA A 145 1.90 -4.24 -22.28
CA ALA A 145 1.05 -5.38 -21.97
C ALA A 145 -0.43 -5.03 -22.22
N LYS A 146 -0.86 -3.85 -21.75
CA LYS A 146 -2.24 -3.39 -21.90
C LYS A 146 -2.60 -3.06 -23.34
N GLN A 147 -1.77 -2.30 -24.06
CA GLN A 147 -2.10 -1.82 -25.40
C GLN A 147 -1.85 -2.88 -26.48
N LEU A 148 -0.72 -3.58 -26.42
CA LEU A 148 -0.25 -4.44 -27.51
C LEU A 148 -0.57 -5.92 -27.28
N HIS A 149 -0.70 -6.34 -26.01
CA HIS A 149 -0.93 -7.75 -25.68
C HIS A 149 -2.33 -8.01 -25.08
N GLY A 150 -3.25 -7.05 -25.22
CA GLY A 150 -4.65 -7.21 -24.82
C GLY A 150 -4.87 -7.39 -23.32
N PHE A 151 -3.92 -6.98 -22.49
CA PHE A 151 -3.97 -7.15 -21.02
C PHE A 151 -4.85 -6.10 -20.32
N ARG A 152 -5.64 -5.32 -21.07
CA ARG A 152 -6.67 -4.42 -20.52
C ARG A 152 -7.82 -5.19 -19.87
N TYR A 153 -8.14 -6.36 -20.41
CA TYR A 153 -9.22 -7.22 -19.93
C TYR A 153 -8.75 -8.66 -19.76
N CYS A 154 -9.27 -9.33 -18.73
CA CYS A 154 -9.09 -10.77 -18.56
C CYS A 154 -9.95 -11.47 -19.61
N ARG A 155 -9.33 -12.23 -20.52
CA ARG A 155 -10.05 -12.99 -21.55
C ARG A 155 -10.67 -14.25 -20.96
N LEU A 156 -10.02 -14.82 -19.95
CA LEU A 156 -10.44 -16.05 -19.28
C LEU A 156 -11.04 -15.75 -17.91
N ARG A 157 -11.91 -16.64 -17.44
CA ARG A 157 -12.49 -16.60 -16.09
C ARG A 157 -11.73 -17.53 -15.14
N GLY A 158 -11.60 -17.12 -13.88
CA GLY A 158 -10.92 -17.88 -12.83
C GLY A 158 -9.45 -17.52 -12.66
N LEU A 159 -8.94 -17.61 -11.42
CA LEU A 159 -7.58 -17.16 -11.07
C LEU A 159 -6.49 -17.91 -11.85
N ARG A 160 -6.63 -19.22 -12.01
CA ARG A 160 -5.65 -20.06 -12.72
C ARG A 160 -5.51 -19.61 -14.17
N ASN A 161 -6.62 -19.54 -14.90
CA ASN A 161 -6.62 -19.17 -16.31
C ASN A 161 -6.14 -17.72 -16.54
N VAL A 162 -6.51 -16.78 -15.66
CA VAL A 162 -5.99 -15.41 -15.74
C VAL A 162 -4.48 -15.35 -15.45
N THR A 163 -3.99 -16.22 -14.55
CA THR A 163 -2.56 -16.33 -14.27
C THR A 163 -1.81 -16.86 -15.49
N GLU A 164 -2.34 -17.88 -16.17
CA GLU A 164 -1.79 -18.39 -17.42
C GLU A 164 -1.73 -17.29 -18.49
N GLN A 165 -2.81 -16.52 -18.69
CA GLN A 165 -2.81 -15.36 -19.59
C GLN A 165 -1.72 -14.34 -19.24
N ALA A 166 -1.54 -14.03 -17.96
CA ALA A 166 -0.54 -13.08 -17.50
C ALA A 166 0.90 -13.57 -17.73
N LEU A 167 1.17 -14.84 -17.43
CA LEU A 167 2.47 -15.46 -17.61
C LEU A 167 2.85 -15.56 -19.09
N MET A 168 1.92 -15.98 -19.95
CA MET A 168 2.14 -16.03 -21.39
C MET A 168 2.40 -14.63 -21.97
N THR A 169 1.65 -13.63 -21.51
CA THR A 169 1.90 -12.23 -21.90
C THR A 169 3.30 -11.77 -21.50
N ALA A 170 3.72 -12.04 -20.26
CA ALA A 170 5.04 -11.69 -19.77
C ALA A 170 6.17 -12.42 -20.53
N ALA A 171 5.98 -13.69 -20.86
CA ALA A 171 6.92 -14.47 -21.65
C ALA A 171 7.14 -13.84 -23.03
N VAL A 172 6.05 -13.52 -23.74
CA VAL A 172 6.13 -12.85 -25.06
C VAL A 172 6.83 -11.49 -24.97
N GLN A 173 6.53 -10.70 -23.94
CA GLN A 173 7.22 -9.42 -23.73
C GLN A 173 8.72 -9.59 -23.49
N ASN A 174 9.12 -10.62 -22.74
CA ASN A 174 10.53 -10.92 -22.51
C ASN A 174 11.23 -11.36 -23.80
N MET A 175 10.60 -12.26 -24.58
CA MET A 175 11.13 -12.67 -25.88
C MET A 175 11.31 -11.49 -26.83
N LYS A 176 10.32 -10.58 -26.90
CA LYS A 176 10.40 -9.35 -27.72
C LYS A 176 11.54 -8.42 -27.27
N LYS A 177 11.75 -8.26 -25.96
CA LYS A 177 12.87 -7.47 -25.42
C LYS A 177 14.22 -8.08 -25.76
N ILE A 178 14.35 -9.41 -25.68
CA ILE A 178 15.58 -10.13 -26.05
C ILE A 178 15.87 -9.92 -27.54
N ALA A 179 14.88 -10.15 -28.41
CA ALA A 179 15.02 -9.97 -29.85
C ALA A 179 15.51 -8.56 -30.22
N PHE A 180 14.88 -7.51 -29.69
CA PHE A 180 15.32 -6.13 -29.93
C PHE A 180 16.71 -5.81 -29.36
N HIS A 181 17.07 -6.41 -28.22
CA HIS A 181 18.40 -6.23 -27.66
C HIS A 181 19.48 -6.85 -28.55
N LEU A 182 19.22 -8.06 -29.08
CA LEU A 182 20.12 -8.74 -30.00
C LEU A 182 20.23 -7.98 -31.34
N GLU A 183 19.11 -7.51 -31.90
CA GLU A 183 19.10 -6.69 -33.12
C GLU A 183 19.95 -5.42 -32.97
N ARG A 184 19.81 -4.71 -31.85
CA ARG A 184 20.61 -3.50 -31.60
C ARG A 184 22.09 -3.83 -31.49
N LYS A 185 22.45 -4.91 -30.78
CA LYS A 185 23.85 -5.37 -30.69
C LYS A 185 24.43 -5.71 -32.06
N ALA A 186 23.66 -6.36 -32.93
CA ALA A 186 24.10 -6.70 -34.28
C ALA A 186 24.31 -5.47 -35.18
N LYS A 187 23.66 -4.33 -34.89
CA LYS A 187 23.87 -3.06 -35.61
C LYS A 187 25.06 -2.24 -35.07
N GLU A 188 25.47 -2.52 -33.84
CA GLU A 188 26.61 -1.87 -33.17
C GLU A 188 27.94 -2.61 -33.40
N ALA A 189 27.88 -3.85 -33.90
CA ALA A 189 29.01 -4.69 -34.29
C ALA A 189 29.31 -4.53 -35.79
#